data_AF-A0A933MEL9-F1
#
_entry.id   AF-A0A933MEL9-F1
#
_cell.length_a   1.000
_cell.length_b   1.000
_cell.length_c   1.000
_cell.angle_alpha   90.00
_cell.angle_beta   90.00
_cell.angle_gamma   90.00
#
_symmetry.space_group_name_H-M   'P 1'
#
loop_
_entity.id
_entity.type
_entity.pdbx_description
1 polymer ?
#
loop_
_entity_poly.entity_id
_entity_poly.type
_entity_poly.pdbx_seq_one_letter_code
_entity_poly.pdbx_strand_id
1 'polypeptide(L)' 'MERLLSSKEKDLAKLLEKIEALSPLKVLCRGYSIADKLPEHEILRRASQVKKGDKVRVRLHEGHIQCEVT' A
#
# COMPACT_ATOMS: atom_id res chain seq x y z
N MET A 1 -17.47 24.93 27.43
CA MET A 1 -16.65 23.71 27.55
C MET A 1 -16.88 22.75 26.37
N GLU A 2 -18.14 22.37 26.09
CA GLU A 2 -18.51 21.41 25.03
C GLU A 2 -18.02 21.76 23.61
N ARG A 3 -18.07 23.05 23.24
CA ARG A 3 -17.64 23.50 21.90
C ARG A 3 -16.13 23.36 21.68
N LEU A 4 -15.34 23.49 22.74
CA LEU A 4 -13.89 23.32 22.68
C LEU A 4 -13.52 21.83 22.56
N LEU A 5 -14.20 20.96 23.32
CA LEU A 5 -14.03 19.51 23.22
C LEU A 5 -14.36 19.01 21.81
N SER A 6 -15.52 19.41 21.26
CA SER A 6 -15.94 19.00 19.91
C SER A 6 -14.98 19.45 18.82
N SER A 7 -14.36 20.64 18.97
CA SER A 7 -13.32 21.10 18.04
C SER A 7 -12.09 20.20 18.10
N LYS A 8 -11.63 19.84 19.30
CA LYS A 8 -10.45 18.98 19.49
C LYS A 8 -10.68 17.56 18.99
N GLU A 9 -11.88 17.01 19.14
CA GLU A 9 -12.26 15.70 18.58
C GLU A 9 -12.20 15.72 17.05
N LYS A 10 -12.69 16.78 16.41
CA LYS A 10 -12.63 16.93 14.95
C LYS A 10 -11.19 17.07 14.44
N ASP A 11 -10.36 17.80 15.16
CA ASP A 11 -8.94 17.95 14.81
C ASP A 11 -8.19 16.62 14.94
N LEU A 12 -8.48 15.84 16.00
CA LEU A 12 -7.94 14.49 16.19
C LEU A 12 -8.38 13.54 15.08
N ALA A 13 -9.67 13.53 14.74
CA ALA A 13 -10.20 12.70 13.66
C ALA A 13 -9.51 13.00 12.31
N LYS A 14 -9.28 14.29 12.00
CA LYS A 14 -8.54 14.69 10.79
C LYS A 14 -7.09 14.24 10.80
N LEU A 15 -6.42 14.27 11.95
CA LEU A 15 -5.04 13.80 12.08
C LEU A 15 -4.96 12.28 11.90
N LEU A 16 -5.89 11.54 12.49
CA LEU A 16 -6.01 10.10 12.31
C LEU A 16 -6.26 9.74 10.85
N GLU A 17 -7.17 10.43 10.18
CA GLU A 17 -7.46 10.21 8.76
C GLU A 17 -6.21 10.43 7.88
N LYS A 18 -5.40 11.45 8.18
CA LYS A 18 -4.12 11.69 7.49
C LYS A 18 -3.12 10.57 7.73
N ILE A 19 -2.99 10.08 8.96
CA ILE A 19 -2.09 8.95 9.29
C ILE A 19 -2.54 7.70 8.53
N GLU A 20 -3.83 7.41 8.50
CA GLU A 20 -4.37 6.28 7.75
C GLU A 20 -4.18 6.43 6.25
N ALA A 21 -4.36 7.63 5.69
CA ALA A 21 -4.17 7.90 4.26
C ALA A 21 -2.71 7.69 3.81
N LEU A 22 -1.75 7.85 4.73
CA LEU A 22 -0.34 7.57 4.49
C LEU A 22 0.02 6.08 4.64
N SER A 23 -0.91 5.24 5.10
CA SER A 23 -0.69 3.81 5.22
C SER A 23 -0.64 3.15 3.84
N PRO A 24 0.43 2.40 3.51
CA PRO A 24 0.48 1.56 2.31
C PRO A 24 -0.73 0.62 2.20
N LEU A 25 -1.33 0.22 3.33
CA LEU A 25 -2.54 -0.59 3.35
C LEU A 25 -3.74 0.12 2.74
N LYS A 26 -3.95 1.43 2.98
CA LYS A 26 -5.06 2.17 2.35
C LYS A 26 -4.91 2.26 0.83
N VAL A 27 -3.67 2.29 0.33
CA VAL A 27 -3.42 2.25 -1.12
C VAL A 27 -3.85 0.88 -1.66
N LEU A 28 -3.50 -0.21 -0.98
CA LEU A 28 -3.92 -1.55 -1.38
C LEU A 28 -5.45 -1.74 -1.27
N CYS A 29 -6.11 -1.19 -0.24
CA CYS A 29 -7.59 -1.23 -0.09
C CYS A 29 -8.32 -0.61 -1.29
N ARG A 30 -7.72 0.37 -1.97
CA ARG A 30 -8.33 1.04 -3.15
C ARG A 30 -8.27 0.20 -4.42
N GLY A 31 -7.75 -1.02 -4.36
CA GLY A 31 -7.61 -1.92 -5.50
C GLY A 31 -6.27 -1.84 -6.22
N TYR A 32 -5.28 -1.15 -5.64
CA TYR A 32 -3.91 -1.18 -6.15
C TYR A 32 -3.14 -2.38 -5.58
N SER A 33 -2.00 -2.69 -6.20
CA SER A 33 -1.12 -3.77 -5.77
C SER A 33 0.32 -3.31 -5.82
N ILE A 34 1.17 -3.94 -5.01
CA ILE A 34 2.62 -3.70 -5.00
C ILE A 34 3.30 -4.96 -5.49
N ALA A 35 4.10 -4.83 -6.54
CA ALA A 35 4.89 -5.92 -7.08
C ALA A 35 6.34 -5.83 -6.59
N ASP A 36 6.89 -6.97 -6.16
CA ASP A 36 8.29 -7.11 -5.75
C ASP A 36 8.94 -8.32 -6.40
N LYS A 37 10.20 -8.18 -6.85
CA LYS A 37 10.96 -9.25 -7.50
C LYS A 37 11.37 -10.32 -6.48
N LEU A 38 11.34 -11.59 -6.84
CA LEU A 38 11.84 -12.67 -6.00
C LEU A 38 13.17 -13.20 -6.53
N PRO A 39 14.09 -13.60 -5.62
CA PRO A 39 13.96 -13.61 -4.15
C PRO A 39 14.34 -12.29 -3.45
N GLU A 40 14.83 -11.27 -4.17
CA GLU A 40 15.46 -10.09 -3.58
C GLU A 40 14.47 -9.12 -2.90
N HIS A 41 13.17 -9.30 -3.14
CA HIS A 41 12.07 -8.44 -2.69
C HIS A 41 12.22 -6.98 -3.12
N GLU A 42 12.88 -6.72 -4.26
CA GLU A 42 13.01 -5.38 -4.84
C GLU A 42 11.67 -4.90 -5.39
N ILE A 43 11.21 -3.72 -4.93
CA ILE A 43 9.96 -3.12 -5.42
C ILE A 43 10.09 -2.72 -6.89
N LEU A 44 9.18 -3.25 -7.71
CA LEU A 44 9.11 -2.95 -9.13
C LEU A 44 8.38 -1.63 -9.35
N ARG A 45 9.06 -0.68 -10.00
CA ARG A 45 8.49 0.62 -10.40
C ARG A 45 8.44 0.79 -11.92
N ARG A 46 9.23 0.02 -12.66
CA ARG A 46 9.32 0.03 -14.13
C ARG A 46 9.35 -1.41 -14.65
N ALA A 47 8.68 -1.64 -15.78
CA ALA A 47 8.67 -2.96 -16.42
C ALA A 47 10.09 -3.45 -16.81
N SER A 48 11.02 -2.53 -17.09
CA SER A 48 12.42 -2.86 -17.43
C SER A 48 13.23 -3.47 -16.28
N GLN A 49 12.71 -3.50 -15.04
CA GLN A 49 13.36 -4.13 -13.89
C GLN A 49 13.19 -5.67 -13.87
N VAL A 50 12.32 -6.21 -14.73
CA VAL A 50 12.10 -7.66 -14.86
C VAL A 50 12.35 -8.13 -16.29
N LYS A 51 12.62 -9.43 -16.41
CA LYS A 51 12.77 -10.16 -17.67
C LYS A 51 11.80 -11.33 -17.69
N LYS A 52 11.51 -11.84 -18.88
CA LYS A 52 10.75 -13.08 -19.05
C LYS A 52 11.38 -14.21 -18.22
N GLY A 53 10.54 -14.95 -17.49
CA GLY A 53 10.95 -15.99 -16.55
C GLY A 53 11.27 -15.50 -15.13
N ASP A 54 11.34 -14.18 -14.90
CA ASP A 54 11.53 -13.67 -13.53
C ASP A 54 10.30 -13.97 -12.67
N LYS A 55 10.55 -14.34 -11.42
CA LYS A 55 9.50 -14.54 -10.42
C LYS A 55 9.20 -13.22 -9.71
N VAL A 56 7.92 -12.93 -9.56
CA VAL A 56 7.42 -11.71 -8.92
C VAL A 56 6.36 -12.09 -7.90
N ARG A 57 6.37 -11.39 -6.77
CA ARG A 57 5.28 -11.41 -5.80
C ARG A 57 4.44 -10.16 -5.95
N VAL A 58 3.13 -10.32 -6.04
CA VAL A 58 2.16 -9.23 -6.07
C VAL A 58 1.42 -9.22 -4.75
N ARG A 59 1.64 -8.19 -3.93
CA ARG A 59 0.94 -7.97 -2.67
C ARG A 59 -0.38 -7.26 -2.93
N LEU A 60 -1.46 -7.86 -2.45
CA LEU A 60 -2.81 -7.32 -2.51
C LEU A 60 -3.18 -6.70 -1.16
N HIS A 61 -4.40 -6.16 -1.05
CA HIS A 61 -4.96 -5.74 0.24
C HIS A 61 -4.90 -6.86 1.28
N GLU A 62 -5.23 -8.07 0.84
CA GLU A 62 -5.16 -9.28 1.66
C GLU A 62 -4.39 -10.36 0.92
N GLY A 63 -3.35 -10.90 1.56
CA GLY A 63 -2.51 -11.92 0.98
C GLY A 63 -1.61 -11.43 -0.17
N HIS A 64 -1.15 -12.38 -0.97
CA HIS A 64 -0.26 -12.13 -2.10
C HIS A 64 -0.36 -13.26 -3.13
N ILE A 65 0.05 -12.95 -4.35
CA ILE A 65 0.16 -13.89 -5.47
C ILE A 65 1.63 -14.01 -5.86
N GLN A 66 2.06 -15.20 -6.25
CA GLN A 66 3.35 -15.40 -6.92
C GLN A 66 3.11 -15.69 -8.40
N CYS A 67 3.84 -15.01 -9.27
CA CYS A 67 3.71 -15.14 -10.71
C CYS A 67 5.08 -15.13 -11.40
N GLU A 68 5.08 -15.55 -12.65
CA GLU A 68 6.23 -15.52 -13.55
C GLU A 68 5.95 -14.57 -14.71
N VAL A 69 6.94 -13.79 -15.10
CA VAL A 69 6.84 -12.82 -16.21
C VAL A 69 6.89 -13.57 -17.55
N THR A 70 5.96 -13.26 -18.47
CA THR A 70 5.80 -13.96 -19.78
C THR A 70 6.28 -13.15 -20.97
#